data_AF-B8GL31-F1
#
_entry.id   AF-B8GL31-F1
#
_cell.length_a   1.000
_cell.length_b   1.000
_cell.length_c   1.000
_cell.angle_alpha   90.00
_cell.angle_beta   90.00
_cell.angle_gamma   90.00
#
_symmetry.space_group_name_H-M   'P 1'
#
loop_
_entity.id
_entity.type
_entity.pdbx_description
1 polymer ?
#
loop_
_entity_poly.entity_id
_entity_poly.type
_entity_poly.pdbx_seq_one_letter_code
_entity_poly.pdbx_strand_id
1 'polypeptide(L)'
;MTILMNKALTGPDPAIPDTGMDGVALALHNGALGTARLRFLRLAEASQLRLLEDIPVGDAVSLAGGLPAYTLARLYERLPRKRGRAIVQALPEGKRHGILVILNHRRRA
;
A
#
# COMPACT_ATOMS: atom_id res chain seq x y z
N MET A 1 -1.25 39.75 34.11
CA MET A 1 -1.96 38.44 34.14
C MET A 1 -3.33 38.71 33.55
N THR A 2 -3.75 38.24 32.38
CA THR A 2 -3.48 36.98 31.68
C THR A 2 -3.79 37.19 30.20
N ILE A 3 -2.85 36.88 29.31
CA ILE A 3 -3.08 36.83 27.86
C ILE A 3 -3.69 35.46 27.57
N LEU A 4 -4.97 35.40 27.20
CA LEU A 4 -5.57 34.17 26.69
C LEU A 4 -5.18 34.03 25.21
N MET A 5 -4.37 33.02 24.94
CA MET A 5 -3.83 32.66 23.63
C MET A 5 -4.92 32.14 22.68
N ASN A 6 -4.90 32.72 21.49
CA ASN A 6 -5.11 32.12 20.17
C ASN A 6 -6.12 30.98 20.00
N LYS A 7 -7.26 31.39 19.46
CA LYS A 7 -8.01 30.66 18.43
C LYS A 7 -7.20 30.68 17.12
N ALA A 8 -6.64 29.55 16.69
CA ALA A 8 -6.16 29.38 15.32
C ALA A 8 -6.06 27.90 14.91
N LEU A 9 -6.92 27.53 13.96
CA LEU A 9 -6.59 26.76 12.76
C LEU A 9 -6.10 25.31 12.97
N THR A 10 -7.06 24.38 13.08
CA THR A 10 -6.94 23.04 12.49
C THR A 10 -6.88 23.19 10.97
N GLY A 11 -5.72 23.61 10.46
CA GLY A 11 -5.33 23.42 9.07
C GLY A 11 -5.02 21.94 8.80
N PRO A 12 -4.93 21.51 7.53
CA PRO A 12 -4.41 20.18 7.22
C PRO A 12 -3.00 20.05 7.82
N ASP A 13 -2.76 18.95 8.53
CA ASP A 13 -1.44 18.58 9.04
C ASP A 13 -0.38 18.80 7.94
N PRO A 14 0.71 19.53 8.19
CA PRO A 14 1.77 19.70 7.19
C PRO A 14 2.27 18.30 6.82
N ALA A 15 2.16 17.99 5.53
CA ALA A 15 2.56 16.72 4.93
C ALA A 15 3.83 16.18 5.60
N ILE A 16 3.68 15.14 6.43
CA ILE A 16 4.81 14.31 6.84
C ILE A 16 5.45 13.89 5.52
N PRO A 17 6.71 14.27 5.24
CA PRO A 17 7.32 13.94 3.97
C PRO A 17 7.20 12.43 3.75
N ASP A 18 6.97 12.04 2.50
CA ASP A 18 6.84 10.66 2.04
C ASP A 18 8.13 9.83 2.23
N THR A 19 8.98 10.16 3.20
CA THR A 19 10.19 9.48 3.64
C THR A 19 9.96 7.97 3.85
N GLY A 20 8.75 7.59 4.24
CA GLY A 20 8.33 6.20 4.33
C GLY A 20 8.27 5.50 2.98
N MET A 21 7.71 6.15 1.96
CA MET A 21 7.62 5.63 0.58
C MET A 21 9.01 5.56 -0.07
N ASP A 22 9.83 6.60 0.11
CA ASP A 22 11.23 6.61 -0.36
C ASP A 22 12.02 5.43 0.22
N GLY A 23 11.80 5.14 1.51
CA GLY A 23 12.41 3.99 2.18
C GLY A 23 11.96 2.62 1.65
N VAL A 24 10.76 2.53 1.05
CA VAL A 24 10.29 1.32 0.34
C VAL A 24 10.91 1.26 -1.06
N ALA A 25 10.87 2.35 -1.82
CA ALA A 25 11.44 2.42 -3.17
C ALA A 25 12.95 2.11 -3.16
N LEU A 26 13.70 2.70 -2.22
CA LEU A 26 15.12 2.40 -2.04
C LEU A 26 15.37 0.93 -1.69
N ALA A 27 14.52 0.33 -0.84
CA ALA A 27 14.65 -1.09 -0.51
C ALA A 27 14.33 -2.00 -1.71
N LEU A 28 13.37 -1.64 -2.55
CA LEU A 28 13.08 -2.34 -3.80
C LEU A 28 14.26 -2.26 -4.77
N HIS A 29 14.82 -1.06 -4.96
CA HIS A 29 15.97 -0.83 -5.82
C HIS A 29 17.20 -1.66 -5.39
N ASN A 30 17.42 -1.78 -4.07
CA ASN A 30 18.51 -2.57 -3.50
C ASN A 30 18.22 -4.08 -3.45
N GLY A 31 17.09 -4.56 -4.01
CA GLY A 31 16.69 -5.97 -3.96
C GLY A 31 16.29 -6.47 -2.56
N ALA A 32 16.19 -5.58 -1.57
CA ALA A 32 15.86 -5.90 -0.18
C ALA A 32 14.35 -6.08 0.04
N LEU A 33 13.77 -7.06 -0.66
CA LEU A 33 12.31 -7.27 -0.72
C LEU A 33 11.66 -7.50 0.65
N GLY A 34 12.34 -8.17 1.58
CA GLY A 34 11.83 -8.35 2.95
C GLY A 34 11.66 -7.01 3.67
N THR A 35 12.69 -6.17 3.63
CA THR A 35 12.66 -4.82 4.22
C THR A 35 11.63 -3.93 3.53
N ALA A 36 11.54 -3.99 2.20
CA ALA A 36 10.54 -3.24 1.43
C ALA A 36 9.11 -3.57 1.89
N ARG A 37 8.80 -4.87 2.07
CA ARG A 37 7.48 -5.32 2.53
C ARG A 37 7.18 -4.89 3.96
N LEU A 38 8.15 -5.02 4.87
CA LEU A 38 7.98 -4.58 6.26
C LEU A 38 7.72 -3.07 6.33
N ARG A 39 8.47 -2.26 5.59
CA ARG A 39 8.24 -0.81 5.51
C ARG A 39 6.90 -0.49 4.87
N PHE A 40 6.55 -1.16 3.77
CA PHE A 40 5.27 -1.00 3.11
C PHE A 40 4.09 -1.24 4.06
N LEU A 41 4.13 -2.32 4.85
CA LEU A 41 3.09 -2.65 5.82
C LEU A 41 2.94 -1.62 6.95
N ARG A 42 3.98 -0.83 7.22
CA ARG A 42 3.95 0.26 8.21
C ARG A 42 3.41 1.58 7.65
N LEU A 43 3.28 1.69 6.33
CA LEU A 43 2.70 2.88 5.71
C LEU A 43 1.20 2.97 6.00
N ALA A 44 0.70 4.21 6.07
CA ALA A 44 -0.73 4.47 5.99
C ALA A 44 -1.30 3.91 4.68
N GLU A 45 -2.55 3.47 4.69
CA GLU A 45 -3.13 2.79 3.53
C GLU A 45 -3.15 3.66 2.27
N ALA A 46 -3.39 4.96 2.39
CA ALA A 46 -3.32 5.89 1.27
C ALA A 46 -1.93 5.90 0.61
N SER A 47 -0.85 5.87 1.40
CA SER A 47 0.52 5.77 0.90
C SER A 47 0.82 4.40 0.30
N GLN A 48 0.23 3.32 0.83
CA GLN A 48 0.34 1.98 0.21
C GLN A 48 -0.26 1.97 -1.20
N LEU A 49 -1.44 2.57 -1.37
CA LEU A 49 -2.12 2.67 -2.67
C LEU A 49 -1.31 3.52 -3.64
N ARG A 50 -0.92 4.74 -3.24
CA ARG A 50 -0.08 5.63 -4.06
C ARG A 50 1.19 4.94 -4.52
N LEU A 51 1.94 4.32 -3.62
CA LEU A 51 3.15 3.60 -3.98
C LEU A 51 2.89 2.48 -5.00
N LEU A 52 1.82 1.69 -4.82
CA LEU A 52 1.48 0.62 -5.77
C LEU A 52 1.04 1.14 -7.15
N GLU A 53 0.56 2.38 -7.23
CA GLU A 53 0.23 3.05 -8.49
C GLU A 53 1.49 3.60 -9.18
N ASP A 54 2.40 4.18 -8.40
CA ASP A 54 3.55 4.94 -8.90
C ASP A 54 4.74 4.06 -9.33
N ILE A 55 5.00 2.94 -8.66
CA ILE A 55 6.16 2.09 -8.98
C ILE A 55 5.95 1.28 -10.27
N PRO A 56 6.99 0.73 -10.91
CA PRO A 56 6.83 -0.22 -12.01
C PRO A 56 6.00 -1.44 -11.61
N VAL A 57 5.22 -2.00 -12.54
CA VAL A 57 4.35 -3.15 -12.24
C VAL A 57 5.15 -4.38 -11.77
N GLY A 58 6.37 -4.59 -12.29
CA GLY A 58 7.26 -5.67 -11.85
C GLY A 58 7.68 -5.54 -10.39
N ASP A 59 7.96 -4.31 -9.94
CA ASP A 59 8.28 -4.02 -8.55
C ASP A 59 7.06 -4.19 -7.65
N ALA A 60 5.89 -3.75 -8.11
CA ALA A 60 4.62 -3.96 -7.41
C ALA A 60 4.31 -5.45 -7.24
N VAL A 61 4.56 -6.27 -8.26
CA VAL A 61 4.41 -7.74 -8.20
C VAL A 61 5.41 -8.36 -7.23
N SER A 62 6.68 -7.96 -7.31
CA SER A 62 7.74 -8.44 -6.41
C SER A 62 7.45 -8.10 -4.95
N LEU A 63 6.98 -6.88 -4.70
CA LEU A 63 6.53 -6.45 -3.38
C LEU A 63 5.33 -7.31 -2.92
N ALA A 64 4.28 -7.38 -3.75
CA ALA A 64 3.03 -8.08 -3.46
C ALA A 64 3.21 -9.59 -3.22
N GLY A 65 4.14 -10.27 -3.87
CA GLY A 65 4.36 -11.71 -3.73
C GLY A 65 4.51 -12.17 -2.27
N GLY A 66 5.15 -11.35 -1.42
CA GLY A 66 5.35 -11.65 -0.01
C GLY A 66 4.32 -11.03 0.95
N LEU A 67 3.35 -10.25 0.47
CA LEU A 67 2.36 -9.60 1.34
C LEU A 67 1.23 -10.57 1.74
N PRO A 68 0.58 -10.40 2.90
CA PRO A 68 -0.59 -11.21 3.26
C PRO A 68 -1.72 -11.09 2.22
N ALA A 69 -2.41 -12.20 1.94
CA ALA A 69 -3.51 -12.22 0.96
C ALA A 69 -4.64 -11.25 1.35
N TYR A 70 -4.93 -11.12 2.65
CA TYR A 70 -5.89 -10.15 3.17
C TYR A 70 -5.51 -8.70 2.85
N THR A 71 -4.23 -8.34 3.03
CA THR A 71 -3.71 -7.01 2.68
C THR A 71 -3.90 -6.73 1.19
N LEU A 72 -3.53 -7.68 0.33
CA LEU A 72 -3.70 -7.54 -1.11
C LEU A 72 -5.16 -7.45 -1.53
N ALA A 73 -6.06 -8.22 -0.91
CA ALA A 73 -7.49 -8.14 -1.19
C ALA A 73 -8.05 -6.74 -0.84
N ARG A 74 -7.70 -6.21 0.34
CA ARG A 74 -8.12 -4.86 0.76
C ARG A 74 -7.60 -3.77 -0.19
N LEU A 75 -6.32 -3.84 -0.57
CA LEU A 75 -5.74 -2.86 -1.50
C LEU A 75 -6.31 -3.00 -2.92
N TYR A 76 -6.57 -4.23 -3.37
CA TYR A 76 -7.17 -4.50 -4.68
C TYR A 76 -8.54 -3.84 -4.86
N GLU A 77 -9.36 -3.78 -3.81
CA GLU A 77 -10.68 -3.13 -3.85
C GLU A 77 -10.59 -1.62 -4.03
N ARG A 78 -9.46 -1.01 -3.66
CA ARG A 78 -9.24 0.45 -3.68
C ARG A 78 -8.35 0.91 -4.84
N LEU A 79 -7.53 0.02 -5.38
CA LEU A 79 -6.70 0.31 -6.55
C LEU A 79 -7.54 0.52 -7.81
N PRO A 80 -7.05 1.34 -8.76
CA PRO A 80 -7.63 1.38 -10.10
C PRO A 80 -7.72 -0.03 -10.68
N ARG A 81 -8.89 -0.42 -11.20
CA ARG A 81 -9.19 -1.80 -11.65
C ARG A 81 -8.10 -2.40 -12.54
N LYS A 82 -7.60 -1.63 -13.52
CA LYS A 82 -6.54 -2.09 -14.44
C LYS A 82 -5.24 -2.40 -13.69
N ARG A 83 -4.89 -1.55 -12.73
CA ARG A 83 -3.67 -1.67 -11.92
C ARG A 83 -3.74 -2.87 -10.97
N GLY A 84 -4.82 -2.96 -10.19
CA GLY A 84 -5.05 -4.08 -9.27
C GLY A 84 -5.05 -5.42 -10.01
N ARG A 85 -5.72 -5.48 -11.18
CA ARG A 85 -5.75 -6.69 -12.02
C ARG A 85 -4.37 -7.08 -12.53
N ALA A 86 -3.58 -6.13 -13.03
CA ALA A 86 -2.24 -6.41 -13.54
C ALA A 86 -1.34 -7.01 -12.46
N ILE A 87 -1.36 -6.46 -11.24
CA ILE A 87 -0.59 -6.98 -10.11
C ILE A 87 -1.06 -8.39 -9.74
N VAL A 88 -2.36 -8.58 -9.50
CA VAL A 88 -2.92 -9.86 -9.02
C VAL A 88 -2.76 -10.98 -10.04
N GLN A 89 -2.90 -10.69 -11.34
CA GLN A 89 -2.74 -11.69 -12.40
C GLN A 89 -1.29 -12.15 -12.60
N ALA A 90 -0.31 -11.33 -12.23
CA ALA A 90 1.10 -11.69 -12.31
C ALA A 90 1.58 -12.48 -11.07
N LEU A 91 0.77 -12.57 -10.01
CA LEU A 91 1.11 -13.38 -8.83
C LEU A 91 0.98 -14.89 -9.11
N PRO A 92 1.74 -15.73 -8.38
CA PRO A 92 1.59 -17.18 -8.42
C PRO A 92 0.14 -17.62 -8.13
N GLU A 93 -0.29 -18.72 -8.75
CA GLU A 93 -1.69 -19.16 -8.71
C GLU A 93 -2.24 -19.31 -7.29
N GLY A 94 -1.53 -20.00 -6.39
CA GLY A 94 -1.98 -20.18 -5.01
C GLY A 94 -2.18 -18.85 -4.27
N LYS A 95 -1.32 -17.86 -4.54
CA LYS A 95 -1.45 -16.52 -3.97
C LYS A 95 -2.69 -15.80 -4.52
N ARG A 96 -2.87 -15.86 -5.84
CA ARG A 96 -4.02 -15.28 -6.54
C ARG A 96 -5.33 -15.89 -6.04
N HIS A 97 -5.37 -17.21 -5.90
CA HIS A 97 -6.53 -17.93 -5.39
C HIS A 97 -6.92 -17.45 -3.99
N GLY A 98 -5.96 -17.35 -3.06
CA GLY A 98 -6.22 -16.84 -1.71
C GLY A 98 -6.83 -15.42 -1.70
N ILE A 99 -6.35 -14.53 -2.57
CA ILE A 99 -6.93 -13.18 -2.72
C ILE A 99 -8.38 -13.25 -3.23
N LEU A 100 -8.63 -14.05 -4.26
CA LEU A 100 -9.97 -14.19 -4.85
C LEU A 100 -10.99 -14.78 -3.88
N VAL A 101 -10.60 -15.74 -3.03
CA VAL A 101 -11.47 -16.29 -1.99
C VAL A 101 -11.93 -15.19 -1.02
N ILE A 102 -11.00 -14.34 -0.57
CA ILE A 102 -11.32 -13.23 0.34
C ILE A 102 -12.26 -12.22 -0.33
N LEU A 103 -11.97 -11.83 -1.57
CA LEU A 103 -12.82 -10.90 -2.34
C LEU A 103 -14.22 -11.49 -2.59
N ASN A 104 -14.32 -12.78 -2.90
CA ASN A 104 -15.60 -13.47 -3.08
C ASN A 104 -16.42 -13.50 -1.80
N HIS A 105 -15.78 -13.77 -0.66
CA HIS A 105 -16.44 -13.76 0.64
C HIS A 105 -17.00 -12.36 0.96
N ARG A 106 -16.21 -11.29 0.77
CA ARG A 106 -16.64 -9.90 1.03
C ARG A 106 -17.80 -9.45 0.14
N ARG A 107 -17.87 -9.92 -1.10
CA ARG A 107 -18.98 -9.58 -2.03
C ARG A 107 -20.30 -10.26 -1.67
N ARG A 108 -20.28 -11.28 -0.81
CA ARG A 108 -21.45 -12.05 -0.39
C ARG A 108 -21.94 -11.68 1.01
N ALA A 109 -21.13 -10.96 1.77
CA ALA A 109 -21.47 -10.39 3.07
C ALA A 109 -22.18 -9.04 2.87
#